data_AF-A0A3Q8V7N9-F1
#
_entry.id   AF-A0A3Q8V7N9-F1
#
_cell.length_a   1.000
_cell.length_b   1.000
_cell.length_c   1.000
_cell.angle_alpha   90.00
_cell.angle_beta   90.00
_cell.angle_gamma   90.00
#
_symmetry.space_group_name_H-M   'P 1'
#
loop_
_entity.id
_entity.type
_entity.pdbx_description
1 polymer ?
#
loop_
_entity_poly.entity_id
_entity_poly.type
_entity_poly.pdbx_seq_one_letter_code
_entity_poly.pdbx_strand_id
1 'polypeptide(L)'
;MTQEPSRERRTVTARELADRFGVSPRTVVRMVAEERAAYEGRSRQRRDQIVKLHRQGLKGYEIARELNVSAGLVSIRLKEARSAGVDLTRYAAAGETQEQGQA
;
A
#
# COMPACT_ATOMS: atom_id res chain seq x y z
N MET A 1 -13.40 22.97 -1.25
CA MET A 1 -12.43 22.92 -2.37
C MET A 1 -11.55 21.72 -2.16
N THR A 2 -11.79 20.64 -2.91
CA THR A 2 -11.00 19.41 -2.82
C THR A 2 -9.88 19.53 -3.85
N GLN A 3 -8.64 19.80 -3.41
CA GLN A 3 -7.50 19.93 -4.32
C GLN A 3 -7.06 18.54 -4.81
N GLU A 4 -6.92 18.39 -6.14
CA GLU A 4 -6.37 17.19 -6.75
C GLU A 4 -4.85 17.12 -6.56
N PRO A 5 -4.26 15.93 -6.29
CA PRO A 5 -2.82 15.81 -6.10
C PRO A 5 -2.07 16.04 -7.43
N SER A 6 -1.19 17.05 -7.47
CA SER A 6 -0.29 17.29 -8.60
C SER A 6 0.66 16.09 -8.79
N ARG A 7 0.69 15.56 -10.00
CA ARG A 7 1.55 14.44 -10.43
C ARG A 7 2.82 14.93 -11.14
N GLU A 8 3.28 16.14 -10.84
CA GLU A 8 4.48 16.71 -11.45
C GLU A 8 5.76 16.03 -10.97
N ARG A 9 6.78 15.99 -11.84
CA ARG A 9 8.12 15.52 -11.48
C ARG A 9 8.69 16.42 -10.39
N ARG A 10 9.36 15.81 -9.40
CA ARG A 10 9.93 16.52 -8.25
C ARG A 10 10.75 17.72 -8.70
N THR A 11 10.40 18.89 -8.20
CA THR A 11 11.07 20.17 -8.48
C THR A 11 12.39 20.33 -7.75
N VAL A 12 12.63 19.54 -6.70
CA VAL A 12 13.90 19.54 -5.95
C VAL A 12 14.27 18.14 -5.48
N THR A 13 15.56 17.84 -5.55
CA THR A 13 16.20 16.61 -5.11
C THR A 13 16.72 16.75 -3.68
N ALA A 14 16.97 15.62 -3.02
CA ALA A 14 17.60 15.61 -1.70
C ALA A 14 18.99 16.27 -1.70
N ARG A 15 19.66 16.31 -2.87
CA ARG A 15 20.95 16.99 -3.05
C ARG A 15 20.79 18.50 -3.06
N GLU A 16 19.81 19.03 -3.77
CA GLU A 16 19.55 20.48 -3.78
C GLU A 16 19.08 21.00 -2.43
N LEU A 17 18.29 20.21 -1.71
CA LEU A 17 17.97 20.47 -0.30
C LEU A 17 19.23 20.47 0.57
N ALA A 18 20.10 19.48 0.41
CA ALA A 18 21.34 19.38 1.16
C ALA A 18 22.23 20.60 0.97
N ASP A 19 22.42 21.03 -0.29
CA ASP A 19 23.23 22.20 -0.64
C ASP A 19 22.61 23.50 -0.09
N ARG A 20 21.28 23.65 -0.13
CA ARG A 20 20.57 24.82 0.43
C ARG A 20 20.68 24.92 1.95
N PHE A 21 20.62 23.79 2.64
CA PHE A 21 20.59 23.73 4.11
C PHE A 21 21.98 23.46 4.73
N GLY A 22 23.04 23.34 3.92
CA GLY A 22 24.40 23.09 4.41
C GLY A 22 24.58 21.74 5.12
N VAL A 23 23.74 20.76 4.79
CA VAL A 23 23.75 19.42 5.41
C VAL A 23 24.05 18.35 4.36
N SER A 24 24.37 17.13 4.79
CA SER A 24 24.53 16.04 3.83
C SER A 24 23.19 15.59 3.23
N PRO A 25 23.13 15.08 1.99
CA PRO A 25 21.91 14.46 1.44
C PRO A 25 21.39 13.31 2.30
N ARG A 26 22.28 12.58 2.99
CA ARG A 26 21.91 11.53 3.96
C ARG A 26 21.18 12.11 5.17
N THR A 27 21.52 13.33 5.58
CA THR A 27 20.83 14.06 6.65
C THR A 27 19.43 14.47 6.20
N VAL A 28 19.28 15.03 4.99
CA VAL A 28 17.96 15.37 4.42
C VAL A 28 17.06 14.13 4.35
N VAL A 29 17.59 13.02 3.83
CA VAL A 29 16.84 11.76 3.76
C VAL A 29 16.45 11.26 5.16
N ARG A 30 17.32 11.37 6.16
CA ARG A 30 17.01 10.99 7.55
C ARG A 30 15.99 11.91 8.21
N MET A 31 16.03 13.21 7.93
CA MET A 31 15.08 14.19 8.47
C MET A 31 13.68 14.01 7.88
N VAL A 32 13.59 13.65 6.60
CA VAL A 32 12.31 13.41 5.90
C VAL A 32 11.81 11.98 6.11
N ALA A 33 12.71 11.05 6.40
CA ALA A 33 12.34 9.67 6.68
C ALA A 33 11.44 9.62 7.91
N GLU A 34 10.33 8.89 7.76
CA GLU A 34 9.55 8.50 8.91
C GLU A 34 10.41 7.66 9.86
N GLU A 35 10.19 7.84 11.17
CA GLU A 35 10.72 6.96 12.19
C GLU A 35 10.48 5.48 11.85
N ARG A 36 11.51 4.65 12.02
CA ARG A 36 11.50 3.24 11.62
C ARG A 36 10.30 2.48 12.22
N ALA A 37 10.02 2.70 13.50
CA ALA A 37 8.92 2.05 14.20
C ALA A 37 7.55 2.41 13.60
N ALA A 38 7.35 3.69 13.28
CA ALA A 38 6.13 4.18 12.65
C ALA A 38 5.94 3.58 11.23
N TYR A 39 7.01 3.50 10.44
CA TYR A 39 6.96 2.84 9.13
C TYR A 39 6.55 1.37 9.24
N GLU A 40 7.17 0.63 10.16
CA GLU A 40 6.85 -0.77 10.37
C GLU A 40 5.41 -0.97 10.86
N GLY A 41 4.91 -0.08 11.72
CA GLY A 41 3.53 -0.05 12.17
C GLY A 41 2.56 0.10 11.00
N ARG A 42 2.76 1.11 10.14
CA ARG A 42 1.93 1.31 8.94
C ARG A 42 2.02 0.13 7.96
N SER A 43 3.20 -0.46 7.82
CA SER A 43 3.41 -1.63 6.96
C SER A 43 2.68 -2.88 7.49
N ARG A 44 2.71 -3.11 8.80
CA ARG A 44 1.92 -4.15 9.50
C ARG A 44 0.42 -3.93 9.27
N GLN A 45 -0.08 -2.75 9.61
CA GLN A 45 -1.48 -2.38 9.44
C GLN A 45 -1.97 -2.62 8.00
N ARG A 46 -1.17 -2.26 7.00
CA ARG A 46 -1.53 -2.48 5.59
C ARG A 46 -1.64 -3.96 5.24
N ARG A 47 -0.76 -4.82 5.76
CA ARG A 47 -0.85 -6.28 5.55
C ARG A 47 -2.13 -6.82 6.14
N ASP A 48 -2.49 -6.39 7.33
CA ASP A 48 -3.71 -6.82 8.02
C ASP A 48 -4.96 -6.39 7.26
N GLN A 49 -4.98 -5.15 6.74
CA GLN A 49 -6.09 -4.65 5.90
C GLN A 49 -6.22 -5.44 4.59
N ILE A 50 -5.12 -5.78 3.92
CA ILE A 50 -5.16 -6.60 2.70
C ILE A 50 -5.80 -7.96 2.99
N VAL A 51 -5.40 -8.62 4.08
CA VAL A 51 -5.96 -9.92 4.46
C VAL A 51 -7.44 -9.78 4.83
N LYS A 52 -7.80 -8.76 5.61
CA LYS A 52 -9.19 -8.49 5.99
C LYS A 52 -10.09 -8.31 4.77
N LEU A 53 -9.71 -7.43 3.84
CA LEU A 53 -10.49 -7.15 2.62
C LEU A 53 -10.58 -8.40 1.73
N HIS A 54 -9.51 -9.19 1.63
CA HIS A 54 -9.54 -10.46 0.90
C HIS A 54 -10.52 -11.46 1.52
N ARG A 55 -10.53 -11.59 2.85
CA ARG A 55 -11.50 -12.42 3.56
C ARG A 55 -12.92 -11.89 3.40
N GLN A 56 -13.13 -10.59 3.26
CA GLN A 56 -14.44 -10.01 2.94
C GLN A 56 -14.90 -10.31 1.50
N GLY A 57 -14.05 -10.92 0.68
CA GLY A 57 -14.40 -11.38 -0.67
C GLY A 57 -13.92 -10.47 -1.80
N LEU A 58 -13.30 -9.34 -1.49
CA LEU A 58 -12.78 -8.41 -2.51
C LEU A 58 -11.70 -9.08 -3.37
N LYS A 59 -11.73 -8.80 -4.67
CA LYS A 59 -10.69 -9.22 -5.62
C LYS A 59 -9.45 -8.35 -5.45
N GLY A 60 -8.29 -8.89 -5.81
CA GLY A 60 -7.00 -8.22 -5.57
C GLY A 60 -6.89 -6.81 -6.19
N TYR A 61 -7.54 -6.56 -7.33
CA TYR A 61 -7.56 -5.23 -7.95
C TYR A 61 -8.44 -4.23 -7.18
N GLU A 62 -9.52 -4.70 -6.53
CA GLU A 62 -10.41 -3.86 -5.72
C GLU A 62 -9.68 -3.44 -4.45
N ILE A 63 -8.99 -4.38 -3.80
CA ILE A 63 -8.12 -4.12 -2.64
C ILE A 63 -7.02 -3.11 -3.00
N ALA A 64 -6.41 -3.26 -4.18
CA ALA A 64 -5.37 -2.34 -4.65
C ALA A 64 -5.90 -0.91 -4.82
N ARG A 65 -7.11 -0.76 -5.38
CA ARG A 65 -7.78 0.54 -5.52
C ARG A 65 -8.15 1.14 -4.16
N GLU A 66 -8.75 0.34 -3.29
CA GLU A 66 -9.18 0.74 -1.94
C GLU A 66 -8.02 1.25 -1.10
N LEU A 67 -6.89 0.55 -1.12
CA LEU A 67 -5.71 0.88 -0.32
C LEU A 67 -4.71 1.81 -1.05
N ASN A 68 -5.03 2.24 -2.27
CA ASN A 68 -4.14 3.03 -3.13
C ASN A 68 -2.73 2.41 -3.27
N VAL A 69 -2.67 1.12 -3.58
CA VAL A 69 -1.42 0.38 -3.78
C VAL A 69 -1.43 -0.38 -5.10
N SER A 70 -0.28 -0.95 -5.49
CA SER A 70 -0.22 -1.78 -6.69
C SER A 70 -0.86 -3.15 -6.46
N ALA A 71 -1.50 -3.70 -7.50
CA ALA A 71 -2.04 -5.06 -7.47
C ALA A 71 -0.95 -6.12 -7.21
N GLY A 72 0.26 -5.90 -7.75
CA GLY A 72 1.41 -6.77 -7.48
C GLY A 72 1.78 -6.83 -6.00
N LEU A 73 1.71 -5.70 -5.28
CA LEU A 73 1.91 -5.67 -3.83
C LEU A 73 0.88 -6.54 -3.13
N VAL A 74 -0.41 -6.39 -3.46
CA VAL A 74 -1.50 -7.18 -2.87
C VAL A 74 -1.25 -8.67 -3.07
N SER A 75 -0.90 -9.10 -4.28
CA SER A 75 -0.60 -10.50 -4.59
C SER A 75 0.56 -11.06 -3.76
N ILE A 76 1.66 -10.29 -3.63
CA ILE A 76 2.81 -10.69 -2.80
C ILE A 76 2.39 -10.83 -1.33
N ARG A 77 1.63 -9.87 -0.79
CA ARG A 77 1.20 -9.91 0.62
C ARG A 77 0.26 -11.07 0.92
N LEU A 78 -0.64 -11.40 -0.01
CA LEU A 78 -1.50 -12.58 0.14
C LEU A 78 -0.71 -13.89 0.04
N LYS A 79 0.34 -13.94 -0.80
CA LYS A 79 1.26 -15.08 -0.87
C LYS A 79 2.03 -15.25 0.44
N GLU A 80 2.61 -14.18 0.96
CA GLU A 80 3.32 -14.16 2.25
C GLU A 80 2.41 -14.61 3.40
N ALA A 81 1.18 -14.10 3.45
CA ALA A 81 0.19 -14.51 4.45
C ALA A 81 -0.10 -16.02 4.39
N ARG A 82 -0.24 -16.59 3.18
CA ARG A 82 -0.43 -18.02 2.97
C ARG A 82 0.77 -18.84 3.45
N SER A 83 1.99 -18.39 3.13
CA SER A 83 3.23 -19.02 3.61
C SER A 83 3.39 -18.93 5.12
N ALA A 84 2.85 -17.89 5.74
CA ALA A 84 2.82 -17.72 7.20
C ALA A 84 1.70 -18.51 7.90
N GLY A 85 0.91 -19.30 7.16
CA GLY A 85 -0.20 -20.09 7.73
C GLY A 85 -1.43 -19.26 8.09
N VAL A 86 -1.54 -18.02 7.62
CA VAL A 86 -2.72 -17.19 7.85
C VAL A 86 -3.88 -17.74 7.04
N ASP A 87 -5.00 -18.01 7.70
CA ASP A 87 -6.24 -18.42 7.02
C ASP A 87 -6.73 -17.30 6.09
N LEU A 88 -6.92 -17.60 4.82
CA LEU A 88 -7.43 -16.65 3.82
C LEU A 88 -8.84 -16.99 3.35
N THR A 89 -9.52 -17.91 4.05
CA THR A 89 -10.90 -18.29 3.74
C THR A 89 -11.78 -17.05 3.74
N ARG A 90 -12.53 -16.89 2.65
CA ARG A 90 -13.48 -15.79 2.54
C ARG A 90 -14.58 -16.02 3.56
N TYR A 91 -14.86 -15.00 4.36
CA TYR A 91 -16.09 -14.92 5.11
C TYR A 91 -17.24 -15.10 4.11
N ALA A 92 -18.14 -16.05 4.39
CA ALA A 92 -19.38 -16.17 3.65
C ALA A 92 -20.24 -14.93 3.94
N ALA A 93 -19.99 -13.85 3.20
CA ALA A 93 -20.92 -12.74 3.10
C ALA A 93 -21.95 -13.12 2.02
N ALA A 94 -23.22 -13.11 2.40
CA ALA A 94 -24.36 -13.48 1.58
C ALA A 94 -24.42 -12.69 0.26
N GLY A 95 -24.46 -13.41 -0.87
CA GLY A 95 -24.59 -12.86 -2.25
C GLY A 95 -23.33 -12.10 -2.68
N GLU A 96 -22.69 -12.36 -3.81
CA GLU A 96 -23.27 -12.48 -5.14
C GLU A 96 -22.38 -13.39 -5.99
N THR A 97 -23.01 -14.41 -6.57
CA THR A 97 -22.50 -15.10 -7.75
C THR A 97 -22.51 -14.09 -8.89
N GLN A 98 -21.40 -13.41 -9.14
CA GLN A 98 -21.26 -12.65 -10.38
C GLN A 98 -20.83 -13.61 -11.49
N GLU A 99 -21.85 -14.15 -12.14
CA GLU A 99 -21.80 -14.66 -13.51
C GLU A 99 -20.99 -13.68 -14.37
N GLN A 100 -19.93 -14.18 -14.98
CA GLN A 100 -19.36 -13.54 -16.16
C GLN A 100 -19.43 -14.57 -17.27
N GLY A 101 -20.61 -14.61 -17.90
CA GLY A 101 -20.78 -15.15 -19.23
C GLY A 101 -19.93 -14.33 -20.19
N GLN A 102 -19.00 -15.00 -20.86
CA GLN A 102 -18.41 -14.49 -22.09
C GLN A 102 -19.35 -14.89 -23.24
N ALA A 103 -19.93 -13.89 -23.87
CA ALA A 103 -20.58 -13.98 -25.17
C ALA A 103 -19.53 -13.98 -26.30
#